data_AF-A0A958K261-F1
#
_entry.id   AF-A0A958K261-F1
#
_cell.length_a   1.000
_cell.length_b   1.000
_cell.length_c   1.000
_cell.angle_alpha   90.00
_cell.angle_beta   90.00
_cell.angle_gamma   90.00
#
_symmetry.space_group_name_H-M   'P 1'
#
loop_
_entity.id
_entity.type
_entity.pdbx_description
1 polymer ?
#
loop_
_entity_poly.entity_id
_entity_poly.type
_entity_poly.pdbx_seq_one_letter_code
_entity_poly.pdbx_strand_id
1 'polypeptide(L)' 'PVATVAIGSSGAKNAALLAVQMIATTDAALHEKLVAFRSKQTEKSLSATLPE' A
#
# COMPACT_ATOMS: atom_id res chain seq x y z
N PRO A 1 13.76 18.13 3.55
CA PRO A 1 12.82 17.30 4.36
C PRO A 1 12.92 15.83 3.92
N VAL A 2 12.69 14.87 4.80
CA VAL A 2 12.73 13.42 4.48
C VAL A 2 11.47 12.74 5.04
N ALA A 3 10.73 12.02 4.21
CA ALA A 3 9.56 11.25 4.63
C ALA A 3 10.01 9.86 5.12
N THR A 4 10.10 9.71 6.45
CA THR A 4 10.58 8.48 7.10
C THR A 4 9.49 7.40 7.13
N VAL A 5 9.88 6.15 6.90
CA VAL A 5 9.03 4.94 7.02
C VAL A 5 9.62 3.97 8.04
N ALA A 6 8.93 2.86 8.31
CA ALA A 6 9.41 1.81 9.22
C ALA A 6 10.77 1.23 8.80
N ILE A 7 11.46 0.57 9.74
CA ILE A 7 12.73 -0.13 9.47
C ILE A 7 12.46 -1.44 8.71
N GLY A 8 13.39 -1.83 7.83
CA GLY A 8 13.40 -3.14 7.18
C GLY A 8 12.42 -3.28 6.01
N SER A 9 12.03 -4.52 5.70
CA SER A 9 11.27 -4.86 4.48
C SER A 9 9.88 -4.23 4.45
N SER A 10 9.21 -4.10 5.59
CA SER A 10 7.94 -3.37 5.73
C SER A 10 8.11 -1.89 5.37
N GLY A 11 9.23 -1.29 5.78
CA GLY A 11 9.63 0.06 5.39
C GLY A 11 9.76 0.24 3.89
N ALA A 12 10.58 -0.61 3.26
CA ALA A 12 10.81 -0.57 1.81
C ALA A 12 9.49 -0.68 1.02
N LYS A 13 8.59 -1.59 1.42
CA LYS A 13 7.26 -1.73 0.81
C LYS A 13 6.42 -0.45 0.97
N ASN A 14 6.41 0.12 2.17
CA ASN A 14 5.63 1.33 2.46
C ASN A 14 6.20 2.57 1.77
N ALA A 15 7.52 2.67 1.61
CA ALA A 15 8.15 3.74 0.81
C ALA A 15 7.73 3.67 -0.65
N ALA A 16 7.71 2.47 -1.25
CA ALA A 16 7.22 2.28 -2.60
C ALA A 16 5.73 2.64 -2.74
N LEU A 17 4.89 2.21 -1.80
CA LEU A 17 3.46 2.56 -1.79
C LEU A 17 3.24 4.07 -1.62
N LEU A 18 4.05 4.75 -0.80
CA LEU A 18 4.01 6.20 -0.64
C LEU A 18 4.39 6.92 -1.94
N ALA A 19 5.44 6.46 -2.63
CA ALA A 19 5.82 7.01 -3.93
C ALA A 19 4.71 6.83 -4.98
N VAL A 20 4.09 5.64 -5.02
CA VAL A 20 2.93 5.37 -5.89
C VAL A 20 1.76 6.29 -5.57
N GLN A 21 1.47 6.54 -4.29
CA GLN A 21 0.42 7.48 -3.87
C GLN A 21 0.68 8.91 -4.37
N MET A 22 1.93 9.37 -4.36
CA MET A 22 2.30 10.68 -4.89
C MET A 22 2.06 10.76 -6.40
N ILE A 23 2.51 9.77 -7.16
CA ILE A 23 2.36 9.74 -8.63
C ILE A 23 0.88 9.61 -9.05
N ALA A 24 0.11 8.79 -8.32
CA ALA A 24 -1.31 8.55 -8.56
C ALA A 24 -2.20 9.80 -8.39
N THR A 25 -1.67 10.91 -7.85
CA THR A 25 -2.41 12.18 -7.80
C THR A 25 -2.67 12.77 -9.18
N THR A 26 -1.84 12.43 -10.17
CA THR A 26 -1.94 12.93 -11.55
C THR A 26 -2.05 11.82 -12.59
N ASP A 27 -1.96 10.55 -12.17
CA ASP A 27 -2.08 9.37 -13.02
C ASP A 27 -3.29 8.52 -12.59
N ALA A 28 -4.39 8.63 -13.35
CA ALA A 28 -5.65 7.93 -13.08
C ALA A 28 -5.52 6.40 -13.16
N ALA A 29 -4.71 5.89 -14.10
CA ALA A 29 -4.52 4.44 -14.23
C ALA A 29 -3.74 3.88 -13.04
N LEU A 30 -2.78 4.63 -12.51
CA LEU A 30 -2.06 4.25 -11.29
C LEU A 30 -2.96 4.37 -10.05
N HIS A 31 -3.85 5.38 -10.01
CA HIS A 31 -4.83 5.54 -8.96
C HIS A 31 -5.74 4.31 -8.84
N GLU A 32 -6.31 3.84 -9.95
CA GLU A 32 -7.17 2.65 -9.98
C GLU A 32 -6.42 1.40 -9.48
N LYS A 33 -5.16 1.20 -9.91
CA LYS A 33 -4.31 0.10 -9.44
C LYS A 33 -4.06 0.18 -7.94
N LEU A 34 -3.83 1.37 -7.40
CA LEU A 34 -3.62 1.58 -5.97
C LEU A 34 -4.89 1.26 -5.17
N VAL A 35 -6.07 1.67 -5.65
CA VAL A 35 -7.36 1.34 -5.03
C VAL A 35 -7.58 -0.17 -5.03
N ALA A 36 -7.37 -0.84 -6.16
CA ALA A 36 -7.50 -2.29 -6.27
C ALA A 36 -6.53 -3.03 -5.32
N PHE A 37 -5.28 -2.57 -5.22
CA PHE A 37 -4.30 -3.11 -4.27
C PHE A 37 -4.80 -3.02 -2.81
N ARG A 38 -5.37 -1.87 -2.42
CA ARG A 38 -5.90 -1.68 -1.06
C ARG A 38 -7.14 -2.53 -0.80
N SER A 39 -8.06 -2.67 -1.77
CA SER A 39 -9.22 -3.56 -1.64
C SER A 39 -8.79 -5.00 -1.37
N LYS A 40 -7.88 -5.51 -2.21
CA LYS A 40 -7.34 -6.87 -2.07
C LYS A 40 -6.67 -7.10 -0.71
N GLN A 41 -5.93 -6.10 -0.20
CA GLN A 41 -5.30 -6.20 1.11
C GLN A 41 -6.34 -6.24 2.25
N THR A 42 -7.40 -5.44 2.15
CA THR A 42 -8.53 -5.46 3.10
C THR A 42 -9.25 -6.81 3.07
N GLU A 43 -9.61 -7.30 1.89
CA GLU A 43 -10.24 -8.60 1.69
C GLU A 43 -9.41 -9.72 2.32
N LYS A 44 -8.10 -9.72 2.09
CA LYS A 44 -7.18 -10.69 2.69
C LYS A 44 -7.22 -10.67 4.22
N SER A 45 -7.34 -9.49 4.82
CA SER A 45 -7.43 -9.35 6.27
C SER A 45 -8.78 -9.83 6.80
N LEU A 46 -9.87 -9.57 6.09
CA LEU A 46 -11.22 -9.99 6.47
C LEU A 46 -11.42 -11.50 6.33
N SER A 47 -10.76 -12.12 5.34
CA SER A 47 -10.80 -13.56 5.13
C SER A 47 -9.82 -14.34 6.01
N ALA A 48 -9.03 -13.67 6.86
CA ALA A 48 -8.06 -14.33 7.72
C ALA A 48 -8.80 -15.04 8.87
N THR A 49 -8.58 -16.35 9.01
CA THR A 49 -9.05 -17.12 10.16
C THR A 49 -8.04 -17.03 11.30
N LEU A 50 -8.53 -16.91 12.53
CA LEU A 50 -7.69 -16.88 13.72
C LEU A 50 -7.22 -18.31 14.06
N PRO A 51 -5.96 -18.50 14.45
CA PRO A 51 -5.54 -19.73 15.11
C PRO A 51 -6.18 -19.83 16.49
N GLU A 52 -6.48 -21.06 16.96
CA GLU A 52 -6.91 -21.31 18.34
C GLU A 52 -5.84 -20.93 19.37
#